data_AF-A0A966V4E0-F1
#
_entry.id   AF-A0A966V4E0-F1
#
_cell.length_a   1.000
_cell.length_b   1.000
_cell.length_c   1.000
_cell.angle_alpha   90.00
_cell.angle_beta   90.00
_cell.angle_gamma   90.00
#
_symmetry.space_group_name_H-M   'P 1'
#
loop_
_entity.id
_entity.type
_entity.pdbx_description
1 polymer ?
#
loop_
_entity_poly.entity_id
_entity_poly.type
_entity_poly.pdbx_seq_one_letter_code
_entity_poly.pdbx_strand_id
1 'polypeptide(L)' 'MKVPQYRYRCPLGNLQPTTPDLDAVKREGWRNDHILVVSEHDHRLDWVEKQFVRRLGERLYGDGGKRHD' A
#
# COMPACT_ATOMS: atom_id res chain seq x y z
N MET A 1 -4.79 32.88 -9.02
CA MET A 1 -5.57 32.39 -7.86
C MET A 1 -4.70 31.40 -7.09
N LYS A 2 -4.50 31.61 -5.77
CA LYS A 2 -3.82 30.64 -4.90
C LYS A 2 -4.82 29.54 -4.55
N VAL A 3 -4.60 28.32 -5.05
CA VAL A 3 -5.47 27.18 -4.71
C VAL A 3 -5.15 26.75 -3.28
N PRO A 4 -6.13 26.69 -2.37
CA PRO A 4 -5.90 26.19 -1.03
C PRO A 4 -5.53 24.70 -1.09
N GLN A 5 -4.50 24.32 -0.32
CA GLN A 5 -3.99 22.95 -0.20
C GLN A 5 -4.99 22.06 0.55
N TYR A 6 -6.19 21.86 0.00
CA TYR A 6 -7.11 20.87 0.53
C TYR A 6 -6.65 19.49 0.08
N ARG A 7 -6.20 18.68 1.04
CA ARG A 7 -6.12 17.22 0.89
C ARG A 7 -7.48 16.75 0.38
N TYR A 8 -7.52 16.24 -0.85
CA TYR A 8 -8.70 15.56 -1.39
C TYR A 8 -9.06 14.40 -0.43
N ARG A 9 -10.02 14.65 0.47
CA ARG A 9 -10.66 13.62 1.27
C ARG A 9 -11.83 13.13 0.42
N CYS A 10 -11.82 11.85 0.07
CA CYS A 10 -12.83 11.26 -0.80
C CYS A 10 -14.26 11.62 -0.31
N PRO A 11 -15.16 12.11 -1.18
CA PRO A 11 -16.52 12.50 -0.78
C PRO A 11 -17.34 11.31 -0.27
N LEU A 12 -17.00 10.09 -0.71
CA LEU A 12 -17.61 8.85 -0.22
C LEU A 12 -17.12 8.43 1.17
N GLY A 13 -15.94 8.87 1.60
CA GLY A 13 -15.42 8.54 2.93
C GLY A 13 -16.25 9.15 4.06
N ASN A 14 -16.92 10.28 3.81
CA ASN A 14 -17.85 10.90 4.75
C ASN A 14 -19.18 10.13 4.86
N LEU A 15 -19.51 9.30 3.87
CA LEU A 15 -20.72 8.47 3.86
C LEU A 15 -20.47 7.10 4.49
N GLN A 16 -19.21 6.76 4.81
CA GLN A 16 -18.89 5.51 5.46
C GLN A 16 -19.20 5.64 6.97
N PRO A 17 -20.18 4.90 7.51
CA PRO A 17 -20.65 5.09 8.88
C PRO A 17 -19.60 4.74 9.93
N THR A 18 -18.63 3.88 9.59
CA THR A 18 -17.52 3.47 10.45
C THR A 18 -16.23 3.37 9.64
N THR A 19 -15.11 3.76 10.24
CA THR A 19 -13.79 3.47 9.66
C THR A 19 -13.53 1.96 9.80
N PRO A 20 -13.23 1.24 8.72
CA PRO A 20 -12.99 -0.19 8.80
C PRO A 20 -11.67 -0.45 9.53
N ASP A 21 -11.61 -1.54 10.27
CA ASP A 21 -10.35 -2.00 10.87
C ASP A 21 -9.39 -2.44 9.75
N LEU A 22 -8.43 -1.58 9.45
CA LEU A 22 -7.48 -1.79 8.36
C LEU A 22 -6.57 -3.00 8.61
N ASP A 23 -6.28 -3.33 9.87
CA ASP A 23 -5.44 -4.49 10.20
C ASP A 23 -6.24 -5.79 10.06
N ALA A 24 -7.53 -5.77 10.38
CA ALA A 24 -8.43 -6.88 10.08
C ALA A 24 -8.53 -7.12 8.56
N VAL A 25 -8.74 -6.06 7.77
CA VAL A 25 -8.82 -6.16 6.30
C VAL A 25 -7.54 -6.72 5.69
N LYS A 26 -6.36 -6.22 6.11
CA LYS A 26 -5.07 -6.77 5.63
C LYS A 26 -4.89 -8.24 5.99
N ARG A 27 -5.29 -8.63 7.20
CA ARG A 27 -5.20 -10.02 7.67
C ARG A 27 -6.13 -10.94 6.88
N GLU A 28 -7.34 -10.49 6.59
CA GLU A 28 -8.31 -11.23 5.79
C GLU A 28 -7.81 -11.39 4.34
N GLY A 29 -7.37 -10.30 3.71
CA GLY A 29 -6.82 -10.34 2.36
C GLY A 29 -5.64 -11.30 2.22
N TRP A 30 -4.79 -11.42 3.25
CA TRP A 30 -3.72 -12.43 3.24
C TRP A 30 -4.24 -13.86 3.40
N ARG A 31 -5.19 -14.09 4.32
CA ARG A 31 -5.70 -15.43 4.63
C ARG A 31 -6.55 -16.03 3.52
N ASN A 32 -7.39 -15.20 2.89
CA ASN A 32 -8.41 -15.65 1.94
C ASN A 32 -7.97 -15.48 0.49
N ASP A 33 -7.31 -14.35 0.17
CA ASP A 33 -6.97 -13.99 -1.21
C ASP A 33 -5.46 -14.05 -1.50
N HIS A 34 -4.66 -14.34 -0.47
CA HIS A 34 -3.19 -14.31 -0.53
C HIS A 34 -2.63 -12.94 -0.99
N ILE A 35 -3.34 -11.86 -0.67
CA ILE A 35 -2.92 -10.50 -0.95
C ILE A 35 -2.22 -9.92 0.29
N LEU A 36 -0.94 -9.59 0.14
CA LEU A 36 -0.15 -8.95 1.19
C LEU A 36 0.01 -7.45 0.90
N VAL A 37 -0.57 -6.61 1.77
CA VAL A 37 -0.37 -5.15 1.76
C VAL A 37 0.51 -4.76 2.93
N VAL A 38 1.78 -4.48 2.65
CA VAL A 38 2.79 -4.12 3.65
C VAL A 38 3.59 -2.90 3.18
N SER A 39 3.99 -2.05 4.14
CA SER A 39 4.94 -0.97 3.87
C SER A 39 6.36 -1.50 3.91
N GLU A 40 7.22 -1.06 3.00
CA GLU A 40 8.67 -1.32 3.10
C GLU A 40 9.27 -0.88 4.45
N HIS A 41 8.68 0.14 5.07
CA HIS A 41 9.17 0.70 6.34
C HIS A 41 8.43 0.14 7.56
N ASP A 42 7.69 -0.96 7.41
CA ASP A 42 6.98 -1.59 8.53
C ASP A 42 7.99 -2.03 9.60
N HIS A 43 7.74 -1.64 10.85
CA HIS A 43 8.64 -1.89 11.98
C HIS A 43 8.67 -3.37 12.39
N ARG A 44 7.68 -4.16 11.97
CA ARG A 44 7.62 -5.61 12.21
C ARG A 44 8.55 -6.38 11.29
N LEU A 45 9.01 -5.78 10.20
CA LEU A 45 9.95 -6.39 9.27
C LEU A 45 11.39 -6.15 9.71
N ASP A 46 12.18 -7.22 9.71
CA ASP A 46 13.62 -7.13 9.86
C ASP A 46 14.28 -6.54 8.60
N TRP A 47 15.58 -6.29 8.66
CA TRP A 47 16.28 -5.69 7.54
C TRP A 47 16.21 -6.53 6.26
N VAL A 48 16.32 -7.85 6.35
CA VAL A 48 16.29 -8.77 5.19
C VAL A 48 14.91 -8.77 4.56
N GLU A 49 13.86 -8.84 5.38
CA GLU A 49 12.47 -8.80 4.94
C GLU A 49 12.14 -7.47 4.23
N LYS A 50 12.63 -6.34 4.77
CA LYS A 50 12.49 -5.03 4.10
C LYS A 50 13.15 -5.02 2.73
N GLN A 51 14.35 -5.59 2.61
CA GLN A 51 15.04 -5.69 1.31
C GLN A 51 14.28 -6.57 0.32
N PHE A 52 13.64 -7.64 0.80
CA PHE A 52 12.82 -8.51 -0.03
C PHE A 52 11.59 -7.77 -0.58
N VAL A 53 10.86 -7.06 0.28
CA VAL A 53 9.71 -6.21 -0.12
C VAL A 53 10.16 -5.12 -1.10
N ARG A 54 11.24 -4.41 -0.74
CA ARG A 54 12.22 -3.72 -1.62
C ARG A 54 12.17 -4.17 -3.07
N ARG A 55 12.96 -5.20 -3.28
CA ARG A 55 13.31 -5.77 -4.58
C ARG A 55 12.10 -6.33 -5.30
N LEU A 56 11.14 -6.91 -4.57
CA LEU A 56 9.92 -7.42 -5.16
C LEU A 56 9.06 -6.29 -5.73
N GLY A 57 8.89 -5.19 -4.98
CA GLY A 57 8.19 -3.99 -5.42
C GLY A 57 8.86 -3.35 -6.64
N GLU A 58 10.19 -3.16 -6.60
CA GLU A 58 10.95 -2.63 -7.74
C GLU A 58 10.85 -3.51 -8.98
N ARG A 59 10.88 -4.84 -8.83
CA ARG A 59 10.76 -5.78 -9.94
C ARG A 59 9.37 -5.79 -10.57
N LEU A 60 8.32 -5.70 -9.75
CA LEU A 60 6.93 -5.78 -10.22
C LEU A 60 6.38 -4.44 -10.71
N TYR A 61 6.78 -3.34 -10.08
CA TYR A 61 6.19 -2.01 -10.26
C TYR A 61 7.20 -0.88 -10.43
N GLY A 62 8.51 -1.15 -10.31
CA GLY A 62 9.55 -0.13 -10.51
C GLY A 62 9.81 0.18 -11.98
N ASP A 63 10.55 1.25 -12.23
CA ASP A 63 10.91 1.73 -13.57
C ASP A 63 11.85 0.82 -14.37
N GLY A 64 12.30 -0.31 -13.79
CA GLY A 64 13.16 -1.32 -14.41
C GLY A 64 12.48 -2.19 -15.47
N GLY A 65 11.33 -1.75 -15.98
CA GLY A 65 10.51 -2.39 -17.00
C GLY A 65 10.39 -1.59 -18.30
N LYS A 66 11.33 -0.70 -18.62
CA LYS A 66 11.61 -0.42 -20.05
C LYS A 66 12.17 -1.71 -20.65
N ARG A 67 11.25 -2.58 -21.06
CA ARG A 67 11.53 -3.72 -21.92
C ARG A 67 12.30 -3.15 -23.12
N HIS A 68 13.55 -3.57 -23.27
CA HIS A 68 14.15 -3.67 -24.59
C HIS A 68 13.11 -4.40 -25.46
N ASP A 69 12.61 -3.72 -26.49
CA ASP A 69 12.09 -4.37 -27.68
C ASP A 69 13.26 -5.07 -28.39
#